data_AF-A0A653CYU0-F1
#
_entry.id   AF-A0A653CYU0-F1
#
_cell.length_a   1.000
_cell.length_b   1.000
_cell.length_c   1.000
_cell.angle_alpha   90.00
_cell.angle_beta   90.00
_cell.angle_gamma   90.00
#
_symmetry.space_group_name_H-M   'P 1'
#
loop_
_entity.id
_entity.type
_entity.pdbx_description
1 polymer ?
#
loop_
_entity_poly.entity_id
_entity_poly.type
_entity_poly.pdbx_seq_one_letter_code
_entity_poly.pdbx_strand_id
1 'polypeptide(L)'
;AIHSQFPHNWRYSSLANKAKLFTLAGVGELFYQEAHKATGICYDTINELEINSQLGSDVIKDQLFAFVQQVRDRNPKIAASSCFDVRLGMMGFVIASVTSYIIVAVQF
;
A
#
# COMPACT_ATOMS: atom_id res chain seq x y z
N ALA A 1 -33.93 -24.86 -28.94
CA ALA A 1 -33.48 -23.46 -29.07
C ALA A 1 -33.48 -22.83 -27.67
N ILE A 2 -32.34 -22.89 -26.96
CA ILE A 2 -32.17 -22.21 -25.68
C ILE A 2 -31.38 -20.95 -26.00
N HIS A 3 -32.11 -19.85 -26.14
CA HIS A 3 -31.56 -18.54 -26.43
C HIS A 3 -30.83 -18.05 -25.16
N SER A 4 -29.53 -17.85 -25.30
CA SER A 4 -28.60 -17.33 -24.31
C SER A 4 -29.00 -15.91 -23.89
N GLN A 5 -29.47 -15.74 -22.67
CA GLN A 5 -29.63 -14.42 -22.05
C GLN A 5 -28.76 -14.37 -20.78
N PHE A 6 -27.45 -14.24 -20.97
CA PHE A 6 -26.55 -13.91 -19.87
C PHE A 6 -26.83 -12.46 -19.43
N PRO A 7 -27.10 -12.19 -18.14
CA PRO A 7 -27.49 -10.84 -17.71
C PRO A 7 -26.29 -9.89 -17.82
N HIS A 8 -26.44 -8.83 -18.61
CA HIS A 8 -25.45 -7.75 -18.81
C HIS A 8 -24.90 -7.16 -17.49
N ASN A 9 -25.66 -7.27 -16.39
CA ASN A 9 -25.33 -6.73 -15.07
C ASN A 9 -24.07 -7.34 -14.42
N TRP A 10 -23.73 -8.61 -14.72
CA TRP A 10 -22.56 -9.27 -14.13
C TRP A 10 -21.25 -8.64 -14.59
N ARG A 11 -21.15 -8.24 -15.87
CA ARG A 11 -19.95 -7.58 -16.43
C ARG A 11 -19.70 -6.21 -15.79
N TYR A 12 -20.75 -5.43 -15.54
CA TYR A 12 -20.62 -4.12 -14.87
C TYR A 12 -20.16 -4.27 -13.42
N SER A 13 -20.70 -5.24 -12.67
CA SER A 13 -20.26 -5.50 -11.30
C SER A 13 -18.79 -5.96 -11.23
N SER A 14 -18.35 -6.79 -12.19
CA SER A 14 -16.98 -7.30 -12.28
C SER A 14 -15.98 -6.19 -12.60
N LEU A 15 -16.28 -5.32 -13.57
CA LEU A 15 -15.45 -4.16 -13.90
C LEU A 15 -15.38 -3.17 -12.74
N ALA A 16 -16.50 -2.89 -12.07
CA ALA A 16 -16.54 -2.04 -10.88
C ALA A 16 -15.70 -2.61 -9.73
N ASN A 17 -15.73 -3.93 -9.52
CA ASN A 17 -14.93 -4.58 -8.47
C ASN A 17 -13.44 -4.56 -8.78
N LYS A 18 -13.04 -4.76 -10.05
CA LYS A 18 -11.64 -4.61 -10.49
C LYS A 18 -11.17 -3.17 -10.29
N ALA A 19 -11.97 -2.18 -10.69
CA ALA A 19 -11.66 -0.77 -10.50
C ALA A 19 -11.45 -0.42 -9.02
N LYS A 20 -12.32 -0.93 -8.13
CA LYS A 20 -12.17 -0.76 -6.67
C LYS A 20 -10.85 -1.32 -6.14
N LEU A 21 -10.42 -2.48 -6.67
CA LEU A 21 -9.16 -3.11 -6.28
C LEU A 21 -7.96 -2.25 -6.71
N PHE A 22 -7.97 -1.71 -7.93
CA PHE A 22 -6.93 -0.81 -8.42
C PHE A 22 -6.89 0.51 -7.66
N THR A 23 -8.06 1.09 -7.34
CA THR A 23 -8.12 2.30 -6.51
C THR A 23 -7.56 2.05 -5.11
N LEU A 24 -7.86 0.90 -4.51
CA LEU A 24 -7.34 0.54 -3.19
C LEU A 24 -5.81 0.36 -3.23
N ALA A 25 -5.27 -0.28 -4.26
CA ALA A 25 -3.83 -0.41 -4.46
C ALA A 25 -3.14 0.95 -4.72
N GLY A 26 -3.79 1.84 -5.46
CA GLY A 26 -3.30 3.20 -5.67
C GLY A 26 -3.26 4.01 -4.36
N VAL A 27 -4.34 3.96 -3.57
CA VAL A 27 -4.38 4.62 -2.26
C VAL A 27 -3.35 4.01 -1.30
N GLY A 28 -3.17 2.68 -1.30
CA GLY A 28 -2.14 2.01 -0.51
C GLY A 28 -0.73 2.44 -0.86
N GLU A 29 -0.44 2.64 -2.16
CA GLU A 29 0.84 3.15 -2.63
C GLU A 29 1.08 4.61 -2.20
N LEU A 30 0.07 5.48 -2.38
CA LEU A 30 0.16 6.89 -1.93
C LEU A 30 0.34 6.99 -0.42
N PHE A 31 -0.40 6.20 0.35
CA PHE A 31 -0.28 6.16 1.80
C PHE A 31 1.11 5.70 2.24
N TYR A 32 1.65 4.67 1.59
CA TYR A 32 3.01 4.19 1.86
C TYR A 32 4.06 5.27 1.58
N GLN A 33 3.97 5.94 0.44
CA GLN A 33 4.90 7.00 0.06
C GLN A 33 4.81 8.21 1.02
N GLU A 34 3.60 8.59 1.42
CA GLU A 34 3.38 9.71 2.33
C GLU A 34 3.88 9.38 3.74
N ALA A 35 3.61 8.17 4.24
CA ALA A 35 4.14 7.72 5.52
C ALA A 35 5.69 7.67 5.52
N HIS A 36 6.29 7.28 4.39
CA HIS A 36 7.74 7.30 4.24
C HIS A 36 8.31 8.73 4.27
N LYS A 37 7.67 9.68 3.58
CA LYS A 37 8.04 11.10 3.62
C LYS A 37 7.89 11.70 5.02
N ALA A 38 6.78 11.42 5.69
CA ALA A 38 6.52 11.89 7.06
C ALA A 38 7.59 11.39 8.05
N THR A 39 8.06 10.14 7.86
CA THR A 39 9.17 9.58 8.63
C THR A 39 10.47 10.36 8.39
N GLY A 40 10.75 10.73 7.13
CA GLY A 40 11.90 11.56 6.77
C GLY A 40 11.86 12.95 7.43
N ILE A 41 10.71 13.63 7.35
CA ILE A 41 10.50 14.95 8.00
C ILE A 41 10.72 14.87 9.51
N CYS A 42 10.25 13.79 10.16
CA CYS A 42 10.52 13.57 11.58
C CYS A 42 12.01 13.42 11.87
N TYR A 43 12.76 12.69 11.05
CA TYR A 43 14.21 12.57 11.20
C TYR A 43 14.92 13.92 11.04
N ASP A 44 14.54 14.71 10.04
CA ASP A 44 15.10 16.05 9.81
C ASP A 44 14.83 16.96 11.01
N THR A 45 13.62 16.89 11.56
CA THR A 45 13.21 17.67 12.76
C THR A 45 14.01 17.25 14.01
N ILE A 46 14.26 15.95 14.20
CA ILE A 46 15.11 15.45 15.30
C ILE A 46 16.53 16.02 15.17
N ASN A 47 17.08 16.00 13.96
CA ASN A 47 18.44 16.48 13.68
C ASN A 47 18.56 18.01 13.89
N GLU A 48 17.55 18.78 13.51
CA GLU A 48 17.49 20.22 13.78
C GLU A 48 17.35 20.55 15.28
N LEU A 49 16.61 19.72 16.03
CA LEU A 49 16.51 19.83 17.49
C LEU A 49 17.83 19.45 18.19
N GLU A 50 18.64 18.57 17.60
CA GLU A 50 19.98 18.22 18.08
C GLU A 50 20.92 19.42 18.06
N ILE A 51 20.87 20.19 16.97
CA ILE A 51 21.68 21.38 16.76
C ILE A 51 21.28 22.54 17.70
N ASN A 52 19.99 22.67 18.04
CA ASN A 52 19.44 23.79 18.81
C ASN A 52 19.11 23.47 20.29
N SER A 53 19.79 22.50 20.89
CA SER A 53 19.51 21.93 22.22
C SER A 53 19.19 22.97 23.32
N GLN A 54 17.91 23.12 23.66
CA GLN A 54 17.42 23.77 24.88
C GLN A 54 17.11 22.73 25.98
N LEU A 55 17.34 23.12 27.24
CA LEU A 55 17.13 22.33 28.46
C LEU A 55 15.64 21.94 28.61
N GLY A 56 15.25 20.79 28.06
CA GLY A 56 13.85 20.32 27.95
C GLY A 56 13.53 19.62 26.63
N SER A 57 14.38 19.80 25.61
CA SER A 57 14.31 19.16 24.30
C SER A 57 14.63 17.65 24.33
N ASP A 58 15.40 17.20 25.32
CA ASP A 58 15.89 15.81 25.38
C ASP A 58 14.78 14.77 25.60
N VAL A 59 13.76 15.09 26.41
CA VAL A 59 12.61 14.19 26.62
C VAL A 59 11.74 14.10 25.36
N ILE A 60 11.58 15.23 24.67
CA ILE A 60 10.81 15.31 23.41
C ILE A 60 11.55 14.55 22.31
N LYS A 61 12.87 14.66 22.24
CA LYS A 61 13.71 13.89 21.33
C LYS A 61 13.60 12.40 21.56
N ASP A 62 13.72 11.93 22.81
CA ASP A 62 13.72 10.50 23.10
C ASP A 62 12.37 9.84 22.73
N GLN A 63 11.26 10.53 23.01
CA GLN A 63 9.93 10.10 22.57
C GLN A 63 9.78 10.13 21.05
N LEU A 64 10.26 11.18 20.38
CA LEU A 64 10.16 11.31 18.93
C LEU A 64 11.03 10.27 18.23
N PHE A 65 12.21 9.97 18.76
CA PHE A 65 13.12 8.93 18.26
C PHE A 65 12.51 7.54 18.43
N ALA A 66 11.96 7.24 19.62
CA ALA A 66 11.26 5.98 19.86
C ALA A 66 10.04 5.80 18.94
N PHE A 67 9.29 6.87 18.69
CA PHE A 67 8.15 6.88 17.77
C PHE A 67 8.59 6.63 16.33
N VAL A 68 9.59 7.36 15.85
CA VAL A 68 10.15 7.19 14.50
C VAL A 68 10.70 5.79 14.30
N GLN A 69 11.40 5.25 15.29
CA GLN A 69 11.94 3.90 15.25
C GLN A 69 10.83 2.84 15.22
N GLN A 70 9.76 3.01 16.01
CA GLN A 70 8.59 2.15 15.94
C GLN A 70 7.89 2.23 14.58
N VAL A 71 7.71 3.43 14.01
CA VAL A 71 7.08 3.63 12.70
C VAL A 71 7.94 3.02 11.59
N ARG A 72 9.26 3.13 11.70
CA ARG A 72 10.22 2.51 10.77
C ARG A 72 10.17 0.99 10.83
N ASP A 73 10.18 0.42 12.03
CA ASP A 73 10.15 -1.03 12.23
C ASP A 73 8.79 -1.64 11.85
N ARG A 74 7.69 -0.93 12.15
CA ARG A 74 6.32 -1.38 11.83
C ARG A 74 5.93 -1.10 10.38
N ASN A 75 6.58 -0.13 9.73
CA ASN A 75 6.35 0.36 8.37
C ASN A 75 4.87 0.33 7.97
N PRO A 76 4.09 1.39 8.24
CA PRO A 76 2.64 1.38 8.06
C PRO A 76 2.27 1.08 6.60
N LYS A 77 1.77 -0.14 6.39
CA LYS A 77 1.32 -0.65 5.10
C LYS A 77 -0.13 -1.07 5.20
N ILE A 78 -0.88 -0.86 4.12
CA ILE A 78 -2.24 -1.39 4.00
C ILE A 78 -2.11 -2.87 3.63
N ALA A 79 -2.28 -3.75 4.62
CA ALA A 79 -2.28 -5.20 4.41
C ALA A 79 -3.71 -5.71 4.23
N ALA A 80 -3.92 -6.56 3.22
CA ALA A 80 -5.14 -7.34 3.10
C ALA A 80 -5.04 -8.56 4.04
N SER A 81 -5.70 -8.48 5.19
CA SER A 81 -5.79 -9.59 6.16
C SER A 81 -4.44 -10.19 6.57
N SER A 82 -3.37 -9.38 6.61
CA SER A 82 -1.98 -9.81 6.89
C SER A 82 -1.38 -10.82 5.89
N CYS A 83 -2.07 -11.20 4.81
CA CYS A 83 -1.55 -12.13 3.81
C CYS A 83 -0.64 -11.42 2.80
N PHE A 84 -0.98 -10.19 2.44
CA PHE A 84 -0.21 -9.41 1.47
C PHE A 84 -0.44 -7.91 1.59
N ASP A 85 0.58 -7.13 1.24
CA ASP A 85 0.48 -5.68 1.14
C ASP A 85 -0.29 -5.30 -0.13
N VAL A 86 -1.29 -4.43 0.00
CA VAL A 86 -2.08 -3.91 -1.11
C VAL A 86 -1.31 -2.78 -1.78
N ARG A 87 -0.34 -3.15 -2.63
CA ARG A 87 0.51 -2.24 -3.41
C ARG A 87 0.40 -2.55 -4.90
N LEU A 88 0.74 -1.56 -5.74
CA LEU A 88 0.71 -1.73 -7.19
C LEU A 88 1.60 -2.87 -7.68
N GLY A 89 2.73 -3.14 -7.01
CA GLY A 89 3.59 -4.28 -7.31
C GLY A 89 2.88 -5.63 -7.13
N MET A 90 2.09 -5.79 -6.05
CA MET A 90 1.31 -7.01 -5.81
C MET A 90 0.22 -7.20 -6.86
N MET A 91 -0.40 -6.09 -7.30
CA MET A 91 -1.37 -6.10 -8.40
C MET A 91 -0.74 -6.52 -9.72
N GLY A 92 0.48 -6.03 -10.01
CA GLY A 92 1.26 -6.46 -11.17
C GLY A 92 1.52 -7.97 -11.17
N PHE A 93 1.89 -8.53 -10.01
CA PHE A 93 2.06 -9.97 -9.83
C PHE A 93 0.76 -10.76 -10.11
N VAL A 94 -0.38 -10.28 -9.62
CA VAL A 94 -1.69 -10.92 -9.88
C VAL A 94 -2.06 -10.87 -11.36
N ILE A 95 -1.80 -9.75 -12.05
CA ILE A 95 -2.06 -9.64 -13.50
C ILE A 95 -1.16 -10.60 -14.26
N ALA A 96 0.14 -10.65 -13.93
CA ALA A 96 1.11 -11.52 -14.56
C ALA A 96 0.76 -13.01 -14.35
N SER A 97 0.32 -13.40 -13.16
CA SER A 97 -0.07 -14.78 -12.87
C SER A 97 -1.31 -15.20 -13.67
N VAL A 98 -2.33 -14.35 -13.75
CA VAL A 98 -3.52 -14.60 -14.59
C VAL A 98 -3.14 -14.68 -16.06
N THR A 99 -2.26 -13.80 -16.52
CA THR A 99 -1.79 -13.80 -17.92
C THR A 99 -1.02 -15.08 -18.23
N SER A 100 -0.13 -15.50 -17.32
CA SER A 100 0.62 -16.75 -17.45
C SER A 100 -0.30 -17.97 -17.51
N TYR A 101 -1.33 -18.03 -16.65
CA TYR A 101 -2.33 -19.09 -16.70
C TYR A 101 -3.03 -19.15 -18.06
N ILE A 102 -3.45 -18.01 -18.62
CA ILE A 102 -4.12 -17.96 -19.93
C ILE A 102 -3.18 -18.46 -21.03
N ILE A 103 -1.92 -18.03 -21.01
CA ILE A 103 -0.93 -18.48 -22.01
C ILE A 103 -0.78 -20.00 -21.98
N VAL A 104 -0.62 -20.58 -20.78
CA VAL A 104 -0.51 -22.04 -20.61
C VAL A 104 -1.79 -22.74 -21.07
N ALA A 105 -2.96 -22.24 -20.67
CA ALA A 105 -4.26 -22.83 -21.02
C ALA A 105 -4.64 -22.70 -22.50
N VAL A 106 -3.99 -21.80 -23.25
CA VAL A 106 -4.14 -21.71 -24.72
C VAL A 106 -3.18 -22.68 -25.43
N GLN A 107 -2.05 -23.00 -24.82
CA GLN A 107 -1.02 -23.88 -25.40
C GLN A 107 -1.29 -25.38 -25.19
N PHE A 108 -2.09 -25.73 -24.17
CA PHE A 108 -2.43 -27.11 -23.78
C PHE A 108 -3.94 -27.29 -23.70
#